data_AF-A0A426TSX7-F1
#
_entry.id   AF-A0A426TSX7-F1
#
_cell.length_a   1.000
_cell.length_b   1.000
_cell.length_c   1.000
_cell.angle_alpha   90.00
_cell.angle_beta   90.00
_cell.angle_gamma   90.00
#
_symmetry.space_group_name_H-M   'P 1'
#
loop_
_entity.id
_entity.type
_entity.pdbx_description
1 polymer ?
#
loop_
_entity_poly.entity_id
_entity_poly.type
_entity_poly.pdbx_seq_one_letter_code
_entity_poly.pdbx_strand_id
1 'polypeptide(L)'
;MLFAPALPPTTATIAAVAPTAPPTAPPANTPASSLPADLSENLLRLALIDLEDQQRHLRSDLYLLRAVVQLDDALLALQTNQFEEADRAMLLVYRALDQAYHFSAEQDKGPLNTFRLQLSQIRDDLHLRPEGLDRRLRQLRTLMLSLVDA
;
A
#
# COMPACT_ATOMS: atom_id res chain seq x y z
N MET A 1 66.12 -32.50 -19.07
CA MET A 1 66.64 -31.13 -18.90
C MET A 1 66.34 -30.71 -17.47
N LEU A 2 67.26 -30.75 -16.50
CA LEU A 2 68.53 -30.01 -16.31
C LEU A 2 68.35 -28.50 -16.00
N PHE A 3 68.70 -28.16 -14.75
CA PHE A 3 69.24 -26.91 -14.17
C PHE A 3 68.34 -25.71 -13.77
N ALA A 4 68.53 -25.32 -12.51
CA ALA A 4 68.13 -24.09 -11.81
C ALA A 4 69.21 -22.97 -12.00
N PRO A 5 69.38 -21.99 -11.10
CA PRO A 5 68.59 -20.80 -10.74
C PRO A 5 69.42 -19.49 -10.93
N ALA A 6 68.87 -18.27 -10.71
CA ALA A 6 69.69 -17.08 -10.40
C ALA A 6 68.94 -15.91 -9.73
N LEU A 7 69.39 -15.53 -8.53
CA LEU A 7 69.32 -14.21 -7.86
C LEU A 7 70.80 -13.75 -7.65
N PRO A 8 71.13 -12.62 -6.99
CA PRO A 8 70.92 -11.17 -7.24
C PRO A 8 72.30 -10.41 -7.28
N PRO A 9 72.35 -9.07 -7.16
CA PRO A 9 73.24 -8.49 -6.13
C PRO A 9 72.74 -7.22 -5.38
N THR A 10 72.79 -7.30 -4.03
CA THR A 10 73.35 -6.43 -2.96
C THR A 10 74.04 -5.11 -3.40
N THR A 11 74.00 -3.91 -2.76
CA THR A 11 73.93 -3.41 -1.35
C THR A 11 73.72 -1.88 -1.33
N ALA A 12 73.06 -1.30 -0.31
CA ALA A 12 73.56 -0.15 0.48
C ALA A 12 72.63 0.20 1.66
N THR A 13 73.23 0.30 2.84
CA THR A 13 72.69 0.56 4.18
C THR A 13 72.23 2.01 4.39
N ILE A 14 71.11 2.25 5.10
CA ILE A 14 70.89 3.47 5.89
C ILE A 14 70.25 3.10 7.25
N ALA A 15 70.75 3.76 8.30
CA ALA A 15 70.58 3.52 9.72
C ALA A 15 69.21 3.91 10.32
N ALA A 16 68.97 3.41 11.53
CA ALA A 16 67.77 3.57 12.35
C ALA A 16 67.58 4.97 12.98
N VAL A 17 66.33 5.43 13.11
CA VAL A 17 65.85 6.33 14.20
C VAL A 17 64.35 6.13 14.47
N ALA A 18 63.95 6.32 15.72
CA ALA A 18 62.69 5.94 16.39
C ALA A 18 61.46 6.86 16.06
N PRO A 19 60.26 6.64 16.66
CA PRO A 19 58.96 7.06 16.12
C PRO A 19 58.57 8.51 16.48
N THR A 20 57.88 9.20 15.57
CA THR A 20 57.23 10.49 15.85
C THR A 20 55.71 10.37 15.66
N ALA A 21 54.99 10.57 16.76
CA ALA A 21 53.53 10.63 16.84
C ALA A 21 52.94 11.78 15.96
N PRO A 22 51.66 11.69 15.57
CA PRO A 22 51.02 12.63 14.63
C PRO A 22 50.75 14.01 15.25
N PRO A 23 50.54 15.08 14.45
CA PRO A 23 49.89 16.28 14.95
C PRO A 23 48.40 15.98 15.19
N THR A 24 48.03 15.88 16.47
CA THR A 24 46.65 15.83 16.95
C THR A 24 45.91 17.10 16.51
N ALA A 25 44.94 16.96 15.60
CA ALA A 25 43.95 17.99 15.34
C ALA A 25 43.07 18.18 16.60
N PRO A 26 42.68 19.41 16.96
CA PRO A 26 41.78 19.63 18.08
C PRO A 26 40.43 18.97 17.81
N PRO A 27 39.75 18.39 18.83
CA PRO A 27 38.43 17.81 18.64
C PRO A 27 37.47 18.92 18.24
N ALA A 28 36.86 18.79 17.06
CA ALA A 28 35.65 19.51 16.73
C ALA A 28 34.57 19.04 17.70
N ASN A 29 34.25 19.86 18.70
CA ASN A 29 33.07 19.70 19.52
C ASN A 29 31.84 20.00 18.65
N THR A 30 31.46 19.05 17.80
CA THR A 30 30.08 19.00 17.31
C THR A 30 29.21 18.74 18.53
N PRO A 31 28.27 19.62 18.90
CA PRO A 31 27.26 19.25 19.87
C PRO A 31 26.47 18.09 19.26
N ALA A 32 26.71 16.88 19.75
CA ALA A 32 25.80 15.78 19.54
C ALA A 32 24.50 16.19 20.21
N SER A 33 23.56 16.70 19.42
CA SER A 33 22.17 16.84 19.83
C SER A 33 21.65 15.41 20.02
N SER A 34 21.87 14.87 21.22
CA SER A 34 21.21 13.66 21.67
C SER A 34 19.76 14.07 21.90
N LEU A 35 18.94 13.87 20.87
CA LEU A 35 17.51 13.79 21.09
C LEU A 35 17.28 12.79 22.25
N PRO A 36 16.45 13.12 23.25
CA PRO A 36 16.13 12.16 24.29
C PRO A 36 15.63 10.88 23.62
N ALA A 37 16.18 9.73 24.02
CA ALA A 37 15.83 8.44 23.42
C ALA A 37 14.31 8.19 23.42
N ASP A 38 13.63 8.69 24.45
CA ASP A 38 12.17 8.66 24.57
C ASP A 38 11.46 9.46 23.47
N LEU A 39 12.03 10.58 23.02
CA LEU A 39 11.45 11.36 21.93
C LEU A 39 11.62 10.66 20.58
N SER A 40 12.77 10.01 20.33
CA SER A 40 12.97 9.21 19.11
C SER A 40 12.07 7.98 19.06
N GLU A 41 11.86 7.30 20.19
CA GLU A 41 10.95 6.15 20.29
C GLU A 41 9.49 6.56 20.05
N ASN A 42 9.05 7.68 20.63
CA ASN A 42 7.70 8.21 20.40
C ASN A 42 7.48 8.62 18.94
N LEU A 43 8.47 9.22 18.27
CA LEU A 43 8.39 9.55 16.85
C LEU A 43 8.33 8.30 15.97
N LEU A 44 9.11 7.26 16.31
CA LEU A 44 9.05 5.99 15.58
C LEU A 44 7.68 5.32 15.71
N ARG A 45 7.09 5.33 16.91
CA ARG A 45 5.72 4.81 17.14
C ARG A 45 4.67 5.58 16.35
N LEU A 46 4.78 6.91 16.31
CA LEU A 46 3.87 7.74 15.52
C LEU A 46 3.99 7.41 14.03
N ALA A 47 5.22 7.33 13.50
CA ALA A 47 5.44 6.95 12.11
C ALA A 47 4.90 5.55 11.77
N LEU A 48 4.96 4.61 12.70
CA LEU A 48 4.38 3.28 12.52
C LEU A 48 2.85 3.33 12.44
N ILE A 49 2.20 4.09 13.33
CA ILE A 49 0.75 4.29 13.31
C ILE A 49 0.30 4.94 11.99
N ASP A 50 1.00 5.98 11.55
CA ASP A 50 0.72 6.66 10.28
C ASP A 50 0.85 5.69 9.09
N LEU A 51 1.86 4.82 9.09
CA LEU A 51 2.06 3.82 8.05
C LEU A 51 0.96 2.76 8.05
N GLU A 52 0.54 2.30 9.23
CA GLU A 52 -0.59 1.37 9.37
C GLU A 52 -1.90 1.99 8.88
N ASP A 53 -2.12 3.28 9.14
CA ASP A 53 -3.27 4.03 8.62
C ASP A 53 -3.25 4.13 7.10
N GLN A 54 -2.12 4.47 6.50
CA GLN A 54 -1.95 4.49 5.05
C GLN A 54 -2.19 3.11 4.44
N GLN A 55 -1.68 2.05 5.08
CA GLN A 55 -1.90 0.68 4.61
C GLN A 55 -3.38 0.30 4.66
N ARG A 56 -4.10 0.67 5.72
CA ARG A 56 -5.55 0.44 5.83
C ARG A 56 -6.31 1.15 4.74
N HIS A 57 -5.99 2.42 4.49
CA HIS A 57 -6.58 3.21 3.42
C HIS A 57 -6.41 2.54 2.05
N LEU A 58 -5.16 2.20 1.69
CA LEU A 58 -4.87 1.52 0.41
C LEU A 58 -5.60 0.19 0.26
N ARG A 59 -5.77 -0.57 1.35
CA ARG A 59 -6.54 -1.82 1.32
C ARG A 59 -8.02 -1.55 1.08
N SER A 60 -8.59 -0.55 1.75
CA SER A 60 -9.97 -0.12 1.52
C SER A 60 -10.20 0.21 0.05
N ASP A 61 -9.33 1.04 -0.53
CA ASP A 61 -9.42 1.48 -1.94
C ASP A 61 -9.32 0.31 -2.91
N LEU A 62 -8.39 -0.62 -2.66
CA LEU A 62 -8.23 -1.83 -3.47
C LEU A 62 -9.53 -2.64 -3.49
N TYR A 63 -10.15 -2.87 -2.32
CA TYR A 63 -11.41 -3.59 -2.26
C TYR A 63 -12.57 -2.82 -2.90
N LEU A 64 -12.58 -1.49 -2.82
CA LEU A 64 -13.56 -0.66 -3.49
C LEU A 64 -13.42 -0.73 -5.02
N LEU A 65 -12.20 -0.66 -5.53
CA LEU A 65 -11.90 -0.86 -6.97
C LEU A 65 -12.27 -2.28 -7.42
N ARG A 66 -12.03 -3.29 -6.58
CA ARG A 66 -12.48 -4.65 -6.86
C ARG A 66 -14.00 -4.74 -6.95
N ALA A 67 -14.73 -4.04 -6.07
CA ALA A 67 -16.18 -3.97 -6.13
C ALA A 67 -16.64 -3.34 -7.45
N VAL A 68 -15.98 -2.28 -7.91
CA VAL A 68 -16.25 -1.64 -9.22
C VAL A 68 -16.08 -2.62 -10.38
N VAL A 69 -14.99 -3.40 -10.41
CA VAL A 69 -14.75 -4.41 -11.46
C VAL A 69 -15.86 -5.48 -11.47
N GLN A 70 -16.25 -5.97 -10.29
CA GLN A 70 -17.33 -6.97 -10.18
C GLN A 70 -18.71 -6.40 -10.56
N LEU A 71 -18.89 -5.09 -10.42
CA LEU A 71 -20.09 -4.38 -10.84
C LEU A 71 -20.16 -4.28 -12.37
N ASP A 72 -19.01 -4.16 -13.05
CA ASP A 72 -18.93 -4.25 -14.51
C ASP A 72 -19.35 -5.64 -15.01
N ASP A 73 -19.00 -6.71 -14.30
CA ASP A 73 -19.49 -8.08 -14.60
C ASP A 73 -21.02 -8.17 -14.46
N ALA A 74 -21.59 -7.59 -13.40
CA ALA A 74 -23.04 -7.56 -13.19
C ALA A 74 -23.76 -6.77 -14.31
N LEU A 75 -23.19 -5.65 -14.75
CA LEU A 75 -23.71 -4.86 -15.86
C LEU A 75 -23.69 -5.63 -17.18
N LEU A 76 -22.60 -6.38 -17.46
CA LEU A 76 -22.50 -7.21 -18.65
C LEU A 76 -23.55 -8.35 -18.64
N ALA A 77 -23.75 -8.97 -17.47
CA ALA A 77 -24.76 -10.00 -17.28
C ALA A 77 -26.18 -9.45 -17.51
N LEU A 78 -26.51 -8.27 -17.00
CA LEU A 78 -27.80 -7.62 -17.26
C LEU A 78 -28.02 -7.33 -18.75
N GLN A 79 -27.02 -6.79 -19.45
CA GLN A 79 -27.09 -6.51 -20.89
C GLN A 79 -27.32 -7.77 -21.74
N THR A 80 -26.87 -8.92 -21.26
CA THR A 80 -27.05 -10.22 -21.91
C THR A 80 -28.26 -11.00 -21.38
N ASN A 81 -29.10 -10.37 -20.55
CA ASN A 81 -30.28 -10.95 -19.88
C ASN A 81 -29.96 -12.18 -19.01
N GLN A 82 -28.75 -12.25 -18.46
CA GLN A 82 -28.29 -13.32 -17.57
C GLN A 82 -28.52 -12.93 -16.10
N PHE A 83 -29.78 -12.87 -15.66
CA PHE A 83 -30.14 -12.36 -14.33
C PHE A 83 -29.52 -13.15 -13.16
N GLU A 84 -29.42 -14.47 -13.27
CA GLU A 84 -28.75 -15.32 -12.27
C GLU A 84 -27.25 -15.05 -12.17
N GLU A 85 -26.61 -14.67 -13.28
CA GLU A 85 -25.20 -14.29 -13.29
C GLU A 85 -25.02 -12.87 -12.74
N ALA A 86 -25.95 -11.98 -13.04
CA ALA A 86 -25.99 -10.64 -12.47
C ALA A 86 -26.14 -10.68 -10.95
N ASP A 87 -27.03 -11.52 -10.41
CA ASP A 87 -27.19 -11.71 -8.96
C ASP A 87 -25.90 -12.22 -8.30
N ARG A 88 -25.28 -13.25 -8.91
CA ARG A 88 -24.00 -13.80 -8.44
C ARG A 88 -22.89 -12.75 -8.47
N ALA A 89 -22.80 -11.95 -9.52
CA ALA A 89 -21.84 -10.86 -9.60
C ALA A 89 -22.11 -9.80 -8.51
N MET A 90 -23.38 -9.41 -8.28
CA MET A 90 -23.74 -8.47 -7.21
C MET A 90 -23.39 -9.00 -5.81
N LEU A 91 -23.48 -10.31 -5.55
CA LEU A 91 -23.00 -10.90 -4.30
C LEU A 91 -21.48 -10.74 -4.12
N LEU A 92 -20.70 -10.81 -5.20
CA LEU A 92 -19.27 -10.55 -5.14
C LEU A 92 -18.98 -9.08 -4.82
N VAL A 93 -19.69 -8.15 -5.47
CA VAL A 93 -19.61 -6.71 -5.16
C VAL A 93 -19.87 -6.47 -3.66
N TYR A 94 -20.92 -7.10 -3.11
CA TYR A 94 -21.26 -6.96 -1.68
C TYR A 94 -20.11 -7.42 -0.77
N ARG A 95 -19.48 -8.54 -1.08
CA ARG A 95 -18.32 -9.04 -0.31
C ARG A 95 -17.11 -8.12 -0.42
N ALA A 96 -16.86 -7.56 -1.60
CA ALA A 96 -15.78 -6.59 -1.77
C ALA A 96 -16.05 -5.31 -0.98
N LEU A 97 -17.29 -4.82 -0.96
CA LEU A 97 -17.70 -3.68 -0.13
C LEU A 97 -17.59 -3.96 1.37
N ASP A 98 -17.90 -5.17 1.82
CA ASP A 98 -17.71 -5.58 3.22
C ASP A 98 -16.22 -5.55 3.61
N GLN A 99 -15.33 -5.97 2.70
CA GLN A 99 -13.88 -5.86 2.93
C GLN A 99 -13.41 -4.42 2.92
N ALA A 100 -13.88 -3.58 1.98
CA ALA A 100 -13.57 -2.16 1.97
C ALA A 100 -13.99 -1.50 3.30
N TYR A 101 -15.21 -1.74 3.76
CA TYR A 101 -15.74 -1.22 5.02
C TYR A 101 -14.92 -1.65 6.25
N HIS A 102 -14.39 -2.86 6.24
CA HIS A 102 -13.58 -3.38 7.32
C HIS A 102 -12.25 -2.62 7.46
N PHE A 103 -11.62 -2.24 6.34
CA PHE A 103 -10.34 -1.52 6.34
C PHE A 103 -10.49 0.00 6.28
N SER A 104 -11.68 0.52 5.98
CA SER A 104 -11.91 1.95 5.82
C SER A 104 -11.79 2.74 7.13
N ALA A 105 -11.40 4.00 7.00
CA ALA A 105 -11.52 4.96 8.09
C ALA A 105 -13.00 5.23 8.42
N GLU A 106 -13.26 5.81 9.59
CA GLU A 106 -14.63 6.05 10.08
C GLU A 106 -15.42 6.99 9.16
N GLN A 107 -14.74 7.98 8.57
CA GLN A 107 -15.34 8.95 7.65
C GLN A 107 -15.91 8.29 6.37
N ASP A 108 -15.29 7.20 5.90
CA ASP A 108 -15.66 6.54 4.63
C ASP A 108 -16.72 5.44 4.84
N LYS A 109 -16.97 5.05 6.10
CA LYS A 109 -17.96 4.02 6.44
C LYS A 109 -19.39 4.42 6.04
N GLY A 110 -19.72 5.72 6.11
CA GLY A 110 -21.03 6.24 5.72
C GLY A 110 -21.34 6.01 4.23
N PRO A 111 -20.50 6.51 3.31
CA PRO A 111 -20.60 6.22 1.87
C PRO A 111 -20.64 4.71 1.55
N LEU A 112 -19.76 3.91 2.15
CA LEU A 112 -19.71 2.46 1.92
C LEU A 112 -21.00 1.75 2.33
N ASN A 113 -21.60 2.12 3.47
CA ASN A 113 -22.90 1.59 3.88
C ASN A 113 -24.02 2.00 2.92
N THR A 114 -23.96 3.21 2.37
CA THR A 114 -24.93 3.68 1.37
C THR A 114 -24.85 2.84 0.09
N PHE A 115 -23.63 2.52 -0.37
CA PHE A 115 -23.44 1.64 -1.53
C PHE A 115 -23.97 0.23 -1.30
N ARG A 116 -23.72 -0.35 -0.12
CA ARG A 116 -24.25 -1.67 0.27
C ARG A 116 -25.79 -1.69 0.27
N LEU A 117 -26.41 -0.66 0.82
CA LEU A 117 -27.87 -0.52 0.83
C LEU A 117 -28.44 -0.39 -0.59
N GLN A 118 -27.85 0.47 -1.43
CA GLN A 118 -28.27 0.65 -2.82
C GLN A 118 -28.13 -0.66 -3.61
N LEU A 119 -27.04 -1.40 -3.41
CA LEU A 119 -26.82 -2.68 -4.05
C LEU A 119 -27.87 -3.73 -3.61
N SER A 120 -28.21 -3.77 -2.31
CA SER A 120 -29.28 -4.64 -1.81
C SER A 120 -30.61 -4.34 -2.49
N GLN A 121 -30.99 -3.05 -2.57
CA GLN A 121 -32.24 -2.63 -3.22
C GLN A 121 -32.26 -3.00 -4.72
N ILE A 122 -31.14 -2.81 -5.42
CA ILE A 122 -31.02 -3.21 -6.83
C ILE A 122 -31.20 -4.72 -6.99
N ARG A 123 -30.61 -5.51 -6.08
CA ARG A 123 -30.72 -6.97 -6.10
C ARG A 123 -32.14 -7.45 -5.79
N ASP A 124 -32.81 -6.81 -4.84
CA ASP A 124 -34.21 -7.12 -4.53
C ASP A 124 -35.14 -6.79 -5.72
N ASP A 125 -34.87 -5.69 -6.42
CA ASP A 125 -35.59 -5.30 -7.63
C ASP A 125 -35.28 -6.21 -8.84
N LEU A 126 -34.15 -6.90 -8.87
CA LEU A 126 -33.68 -7.71 -10.01
C LEU A 126 -34.71 -8.74 -10.50
N HIS A 127 -35.38 -9.42 -9.57
CA HIS A 127 -36.38 -10.44 -9.89
C HIS A 127 -37.82 -9.90 -9.94
N LEU A 128 -38.02 -8.67 -9.48
CA LEU A 128 -39.36 -8.05 -9.39
C LEU A 128 -39.61 -7.10 -10.56
N ARG A 129 -38.68 -6.19 -10.83
CA ARG A 129 -38.75 -5.08 -11.79
C ARG A 129 -37.35 -4.73 -12.30
N PRO A 130 -36.82 -5.47 -13.30
CA PRO A 130 -35.46 -5.27 -13.80
C PRO A 130 -35.30 -3.97 -14.61
N GLU A 131 -36.37 -3.22 -14.86
CA GLU A 131 -36.32 -2.03 -15.71
C GLU A 131 -35.45 -0.92 -15.10
N GLY A 132 -34.41 -0.52 -15.84
CA GLY A 132 -33.54 0.59 -15.45
C GLY A 132 -32.47 0.26 -14.41
N LEU A 133 -32.31 -1.02 -14.02
CA LEU A 133 -31.25 -1.45 -13.12
C LEU A 133 -29.85 -1.16 -13.67
N ASP A 134 -29.65 -1.29 -14.98
CA ASP A 134 -28.38 -0.93 -15.63
C ASP A 134 -27.97 0.53 -15.39
N ARG A 135 -28.96 1.43 -15.35
CA ARG A 135 -28.70 2.85 -15.12
C ARG A 135 -28.31 3.08 -13.66
N ARG A 136 -29.01 2.43 -12.73
CA ARG A 136 -28.73 2.50 -11.29
C ARG A 136 -27.37 1.92 -10.95
N LEU A 137 -27.01 0.77 -11.53
CA LEU A 137 -25.68 0.17 -11.36
C LEU A 137 -24.58 1.06 -11.93
N ARG A 138 -24.75 1.62 -13.13
CA ARG A 138 -23.77 2.58 -13.69
C ARG A 138 -23.61 3.81 -12.80
N GLN A 139 -24.69 4.32 -12.23
CA GLN A 139 -24.62 5.43 -11.28
C GLN A 139 -23.86 5.03 -10.00
N LEU A 140 -24.19 3.86 -9.44
CA LEU A 140 -23.50 3.32 -8.26
C LEU A 140 -21.99 3.16 -8.52
N ARG A 141 -21.61 2.66 -9.69
CA ARG A 141 -20.22 2.56 -10.16
C ARG A 141 -19.51 3.91 -10.15
N THR A 142 -20.12 4.94 -10.71
CA THR A 142 -19.54 6.29 -10.73
C THR A 142 -19.36 6.84 -9.32
N LEU A 143 -20.32 6.62 -8.43
CA LEU A 143 -20.21 7.04 -7.03
C LEU A 143 -19.09 6.30 -6.28
N MET A 144 -18.95 4.99 -6.49
CA MET A 144 -17.85 4.21 -5.91
C MET A 144 -16.48 4.73 -6.37
N LEU A 145 -16.32 5.00 -7.67
CA LEU A 145 -15.07 5.55 -8.20
C LEU A 145 -14.77 6.93 -7.63
N SER A 146 -15.78 7.79 -7.48
CA SER A 146 -15.57 9.12 -6.88
C SER A 146 -15.12 9.08 -5.42
N LEU A 147 -15.40 8.00 -4.69
CA LEU A 147 -14.92 7.82 -3.32
C LEU A 147 -13.45 7.40 -3.28
N VAL A 148 -12.95 6.69 -4.30
CA VAL A 148 -11.52 6.34 -4.41
C VAL A 148 -10.67 7.57 -4.73
N ASP A 149 -11.22 8.52 -5.50
CA ASP A 149 -10.52 9.74 -5.93
C ASP A 149 -10.57 10.90 -4.91
N ALA A 150 -11.29 10.74 -3.79
CA ALA A 150 -11.57 11.79 -2.81
C ALA A 150 -10.45 11.92 -1.76
#